data_AF-W7DQA2-F1
#
_entry.id   AF-W7DQA2-F1
#
_cell.length_a   1.000
_cell.length_b   1.000
_cell.length_c   1.000
_cell.angle_alpha   90.00
_cell.angle_beta   90.00
_cell.angle_gamma   90.00
#
_symmetry.space_group_name_H-M   'P 1'
#
loop_
_entity.id
_entity.type
_entity.pdbx_description
1 polymer ?
#
loop_
_entity_poly.entity_id
_entity_poly.type
_entity_poly.pdbx_seq_one_letter_code
_entity_poly.pdbx_strand_id
1 'polypeptide(L)'
;MAFLMKKIRFDATLDVPKILKEQKLGDQVPTALLSQVDYTLVLDFPIDTIGENNADSKDGGKLTWHIPLEKQNRLYFEIGVPNVKNIAISAGVLLILLVAILIMLIRRRKKRKIS
;
A
#
# COMPACT_ATOMS: atom_id res chain seq x y z
N MET A 1 -5.49 -13.22 -4.44
CA MET A 1 -4.93 -11.93 -4.92
C MET A 1 -3.48 -11.65 -4.46
N ALA A 2 -2.96 -12.29 -3.40
CA ALA A 2 -1.64 -12.00 -2.84
C ALA A 2 -0.42 -12.23 -3.77
N PHE A 3 -0.56 -13.01 -4.86
CA PHE A 3 0.55 -13.25 -5.79
C PHE A 3 0.76 -12.09 -6.79
N LEU A 4 -0.30 -11.38 -7.19
CA LEU A 4 -0.23 -10.31 -8.19
C LEU A 4 -0.10 -8.91 -7.57
N MET A 5 -0.42 -8.76 -6.29
CA MET A 5 -0.36 -7.51 -5.54
C MET A 5 0.68 -7.65 -4.43
N LYS A 6 1.69 -6.78 -4.43
CA LYS A 6 2.64 -6.66 -3.31
C LYS A 6 2.11 -5.60 -2.35
N LYS A 7 1.93 -6.00 -1.09
CA LYS A 7 1.59 -5.07 -0.01
C LYS A 7 2.86 -4.41 0.50
N ILE A 8 2.83 -3.09 0.62
CA ILE A 8 3.89 -2.29 1.25
C ILE A 8 3.27 -1.58 2.42
N ARG A 9 3.83 -1.83 3.60
CA ARG A 9 3.39 -1.24 4.85
C ARG A 9 4.35 -0.12 5.25
N PHE A 10 3.78 1.02 5.60
CA PHE A 10 4.49 2.17 6.14
C PHE A 10 4.07 2.36 7.59
N ASP A 11 5.07 2.46 8.46
CA ASP A 11 4.89 2.78 9.87
C ASP A 11 5.76 4.00 10.18
N ALA A 12 5.14 5.06 10.69
CA ALA A 12 5.81 6.27 11.14
C ALA A 12 5.41 6.57 12.58
N THR A 13 6.36 7.05 13.37
CA THR A 13 6.11 7.45 14.76
C THR A 13 6.48 8.92 14.89
N LEU A 14 5.51 9.74 15.29
CA LEU A 14 5.68 11.16 15.52
C LEU A 14 5.68 11.44 17.01
N ASP A 15 6.80 11.93 17.54
CA ASP A 15 6.97 12.36 18.92
C ASP A 15 7.57 13.77 18.91
N VAL A 16 6.70 14.77 18.67
CA VAL A 16 7.12 16.17 18.54
C VAL A 16 7.82 16.70 19.80
N PRO A 17 7.34 16.41 21.04
CA PRO A 17 8.04 16.83 22.25
C PRO A 17 9.47 16.29 22.31
N LYS A 18 9.69 15.05 21.90
CA LYS A 18 11.04 14.46 21.82
C LYS A 18 11.91 15.15 20.77
N ILE A 19 11.39 15.38 19.56
CA ILE A 19 12.10 16.04 18.46
C ILE A 19 12.53 17.47 18.87
N LEU A 20 11.65 18.23 19.52
CA LEU A 20 11.94 19.58 19.98
C LEU A 20 13.02 19.60 21.07
N LYS A 21 13.00 18.64 21.99
CA LYS A 21 14.05 18.48 23.02
C LYS A 21 15.40 18.16 22.39
N GLU A 22 15.44 17.26 21.41
CA GLU A 22 16.68 16.90 20.69
C GLU A 22 17.27 18.08 19.90
N GLN A 23 16.43 18.97 19.35
CA GLN A 23 16.87 20.19 18.67
C GLN A 23 17.15 21.37 19.60
N LYS A 24 17.13 21.18 20.93
CA LYS A 24 17.30 22.25 21.94
C LYS A 24 16.25 23.37 21.83
N LEU A 25 15.11 23.10 21.21
CA LEU A 25 13.96 23.99 21.10
C LEU A 25 12.91 23.74 22.20
N GLY A 26 13.06 22.64 22.96
CA GLY A 26 12.12 22.24 24.00
C GLY A 26 11.91 23.28 25.11
N ASP A 27 12.93 24.11 25.39
CA ASP A 27 12.82 25.20 26.37
C ASP A 27 12.04 26.42 25.81
N GLN A 28 12.00 26.56 24.48
CA GLN A 28 11.33 27.66 23.78
C GLN A 28 9.89 27.31 23.40
N VAL A 29 9.58 26.02 23.21
CA VAL A 29 8.26 25.53 22.82
C VAL A 29 7.73 24.59 23.90
N PRO A 30 7.00 25.12 24.90
CA PRO A 30 6.38 24.28 25.93
C PRO A 30 5.33 23.34 25.35
N THR A 31 5.23 22.12 25.90
CA THR A 31 4.24 21.10 25.51
C THR A 31 2.79 21.63 25.58
N ALA A 32 2.51 22.58 26.48
CA ALA A 32 1.20 23.23 26.60
C ALA A 32 0.81 24.07 25.37
N LEU A 33 1.77 24.52 24.56
CA LEU A 33 1.47 25.14 23.27
C LEU A 33 1.13 24.08 22.23
N LEU A 34 1.82 22.94 22.23
CA LEU A 34 1.53 21.83 21.30
C LEU A 34 0.11 21.30 21.47
N SER A 35 -0.40 21.23 22.71
CA SER A 35 -1.78 20.77 22.98
C SER A 35 -2.86 21.74 22.50
N GLN A 36 -2.48 22.95 22.08
CA GLN A 36 -3.41 23.93 21.50
C GLN A 36 -3.36 23.94 19.97
N VAL A 37 -2.47 23.14 19.37
CA VAL A 37 -2.32 23.07 17.91
C VAL A 37 -3.11 21.88 17.37
N ASP A 38 -4.15 22.19 16.60
CA ASP A 38 -4.89 21.19 15.84
C ASP A 38 -4.18 20.91 14.52
N TYR A 39 -3.39 19.82 14.50
CA TYR A 39 -2.69 19.39 13.29
C TYR A 39 -3.44 18.27 12.58
N THR A 40 -3.71 18.48 11.29
CA THR A 40 -4.30 17.47 10.41
C THR A 40 -3.31 17.08 9.33
N LEU A 41 -2.96 15.80 9.26
CA LEU A 41 -2.20 15.24 8.16
C LEU A 41 -3.16 14.65 7.13
N VAL A 42 -3.08 15.15 5.90
CA VAL A 42 -3.80 14.60 4.76
C VAL A 42 -2.79 14.00 3.79
N LEU A 43 -2.97 12.72 3.48
CA LEU A 43 -2.17 12.00 2.49
C LEU A 43 -3.09 11.59 1.34
N ASP A 44 -2.91 12.21 0.19
CA ASP A 44 -3.73 11.99 -1.00
C ASP A 44 -2.93 11.22 -2.04
N PHE A 45 -3.33 9.97 -2.29
CA PHE A 45 -2.71 9.12 -3.29
C PHE A 45 -3.52 9.12 -4.59
N PRO A 46 -2.86 9.16 -5.77
CA PRO A 46 -3.53 9.02 -7.06
C PRO A 46 -3.90 7.55 -7.37
N ILE A 47 -4.17 6.75 -6.35
CA ILE A 47 -4.52 5.32 -6.41
C ILE A 47 -5.42 4.96 -5.23
N ASP A 48 -6.35 4.02 -5.42
CA ASP A 48 -7.27 3.55 -4.38
C ASP A 48 -6.89 2.16 -3.84
N THR A 49 -5.60 1.82 -3.90
CA THR A 49 -5.10 0.51 -3.43
C THR A 49 -4.70 0.52 -1.97
N ILE A 50 -5.27 1.44 -1.19
CA ILE A 50 -4.99 1.59 0.23
C ILE A 50 -5.65 0.44 1.00
N GLY A 51 -4.81 -0.36 1.65
CA GLY A 51 -5.21 -1.47 2.51
C GLY A 51 -5.50 -1.01 3.94
N GLU A 52 -5.06 -1.83 4.89
CA GLU A 52 -5.18 -1.53 6.31
C GLU A 52 -4.45 -0.22 6.67
N ASN A 53 -5.06 0.56 7.55
CA ASN A 53 -4.51 1.83 8.01
C ASN A 53 -5.15 2.19 9.35
N ASN A 54 -4.60 3.20 10.03
CA ASN A 54 -5.15 3.76 11.26
C ASN A 54 -5.55 5.24 11.10
N ALA A 55 -5.95 5.64 9.90
CA ALA A 55 -6.46 6.99 9.64
C ALA A 55 -7.82 7.19 10.31
N ASP A 56 -8.13 8.43 10.71
CA ASP A 56 -9.45 8.77 11.24
C ASP A 56 -10.51 8.77 10.15
N SER A 57 -10.09 9.08 8.91
CA SER A 57 -10.95 8.94 7.75
C SER A 57 -10.19 8.46 6.51
N LYS A 58 -10.91 7.72 5.68
CA LYS A 58 -10.47 7.26 4.35
C LYS A 58 -11.56 7.62 3.33
N ASP A 59 -11.17 8.31 2.28
CA ASP A 59 -12.02 8.60 1.11
C ASP A 59 -11.25 8.29 -0.18
N GLY A 60 -11.54 7.13 -0.76
CA GLY A 60 -10.75 6.56 -1.87
C GLY A 60 -9.26 6.49 -1.52
N GLY A 61 -8.45 7.16 -2.34
CA GLY A 61 -6.99 7.30 -2.16
C GLY A 61 -6.55 8.31 -1.10
N LYS A 62 -7.47 8.99 -0.40
CA LYS A 62 -7.16 9.99 0.62
C LYS A 62 -7.26 9.41 2.02
N LEU A 63 -6.21 9.59 2.82
CA LEU A 63 -6.17 9.28 4.24
C LEU A 63 -5.98 10.55 5.06
N THR A 64 -6.74 10.69 6.14
CA THR A 64 -6.69 11.85 7.03
C THR A 64 -6.47 11.42 8.48
N TRP A 65 -5.51 12.05 9.15
CA TRP A 65 -5.25 11.88 10.58
C TRP A 65 -5.29 13.23 11.28
N HIS A 66 -5.95 13.28 12.43
CA HIS A 66 -5.88 14.34 13.41
C HIS A 66 -4.81 13.94 14.42
N ILE A 67 -3.71 14.69 14.45
CA ILE A 67 -2.52 14.30 15.21
C ILE A 67 -2.34 15.25 16.41
N PRO A 68 -2.59 14.78 17.65
CA PRO A 68 -2.29 15.56 18.85
C PRO A 68 -0.77 15.68 19.01
N LEU A 69 -0.22 16.88 18.81
CA LEU A 69 1.23 17.08 18.79
C LEU A 69 1.89 16.96 20.16
N GLU A 70 1.12 17.02 21.25
CA GLU A 70 1.61 16.93 22.61
C GLU A 70 1.95 15.50 23.06
N LYS A 71 1.57 14.49 22.25
CA LYS A 71 1.78 13.06 22.55
C LYS A 71 2.50 12.35 21.42
N GLN A 72 3.02 11.18 21.73
CA GLN A 72 3.52 10.26 20.71
C GLN A 72 2.35 9.66 19.92
N ASN A 73 2.44 9.74 18.60
CA ASN A 73 1.46 9.16 17.69
C ASN A 73 2.13 8.17 16.75
N ARG A 74 1.44 7.07 16.46
CA ARG A 74 1.84 6.12 15.44
C ARG A 74 0.92 6.27 14.25
N LEU A 75 1.48 6.43 13.07
CA LEU A 75 0.77 6.44 11.80
C LEU A 75 1.12 5.17 11.04
N TYR A 76 0.11 4.50 10.52
CA TYR A 76 0.24 3.26 9.78
C TYR A 76 -0.70 3.27 8.59
N PHE A 77 -0.17 2.90 7.43
CA PHE A 77 -0.97 2.56 6.27
C PHE A 77 -0.26 1.51 5.41
N GLU A 78 -1.08 0.72 4.71
CA GLU A 78 -0.64 -0.26 3.72
C GLU A 78 -1.09 0.19 2.33
N ILE A 79 -0.21 0.07 1.33
CA ILE A 79 -0.56 0.22 -0.08
C ILE A 79 -0.34 -1.09 -0.84
N GLY A 80 -1.30 -1.44 -1.69
CA GLY A 80 -1.17 -2.52 -2.65
C GLY A 80 -0.55 -2.01 -3.95
N VAL A 81 0.64 -2.50 -4.29
CA VAL A 81 1.31 -2.19 -5.57
C VAL A 81 1.28 -3.42 -6.48
N PRO A 82 0.87 -3.29 -7.76
CA PRO A 82 0.92 -4.40 -8.70
C PRO A 82 2.34 -4.97 -8.83
N ASN A 83 2.47 -6.29 -8.66
CA ASN A 83 3.73 -7.00 -8.86
C ASN A 83 3.88 -7.38 -10.33
N VAL A 84 4.46 -6.46 -11.12
CA VAL A 84 4.63 -6.58 -12.57
C VAL A 84 5.38 -7.87 -12.96
N LYS A 85 6.37 -8.28 -12.18
CA LYS A 85 7.14 -9.52 -12.42
C LYS A 85 6.23 -10.75 -12.36
N ASN A 86 5.43 -10.85 -11.30
CA ASN A 86 4.53 -11.98 -11.11
C ASN A 86 3.40 -11.99 -12.15
N ILE A 87 2.87 -10.81 -12.50
CA ILE A 87 1.91 -10.65 -13.59
C ILE A 87 2.51 -11.16 -14.91
N ALA A 88 3.70 -10.71 -15.28
CA ALA A 88 4.36 -11.10 -16.52
C ALA A 88 4.62 -12.62 -16.59
N ILE A 89 5.09 -13.22 -15.50
CA ILE A 89 5.30 -14.68 -15.42
C ILE A 89 3.97 -15.41 -15.59
N SER A 90 2.92 -14.99 -14.86
CA SER A 90 1.62 -15.65 -14.93
C SER A 90 1.01 -15.59 -16.34
N ALA A 91 1.13 -14.43 -17.01
CA ALA A 91 0.68 -14.25 -18.38
C ALA A 91 1.47 -15.15 -19.35
N GLY A 92 2.80 -15.25 -19.20
CA GLY A 92 3.65 -16.10 -20.02
C GLY A 92 3.31 -17.59 -19.89
N VAL A 93 3.15 -18.09 -18.66
CA VAL A 93 2.78 -19.50 -18.39
C VAL A 93 1.40 -19.82 -18.98
N LEU A 94 0.43 -18.92 -18.79
CA LEU A 94 -0.92 -19.11 -19.33
C LEU A 94 -0.90 -19.20 -20.86
N LEU A 95 -0.12 -18.34 -21.53
CA LEU A 95 0.04 -18.35 -22.98
C LEU A 95 0.59 -19.70 -23.48
N ILE A 96 1.66 -20.20 -22.86
CA ILE A 96 2.29 -21.49 -23.25
C ILE A 96 1.29 -22.64 -23.09
N LEU A 97 0.53 -22.67 -21.99
CA LEU A 97 -0.50 -23.69 -21.76
C LEU A 97 -1.59 -23.64 -22.83
N LEU A 98 -2.07 -22.45 -23.20
CA LEU A 98 -3.07 -22.29 -24.25
C LEU A 98 -2.56 -22.80 -25.60
N VAL A 99 -1.31 -22.50 -25.97
CA VAL A 99 -0.69 -23.01 -27.20
C VAL A 99 -0.58 -24.54 -27.17
N ALA A 100 -0.13 -25.12 -26.05
CA ALA A 100 -0.02 -26.57 -25.90
C ALA A 100 -1.40 -27.26 -26.02
N ILE A 101 -2.44 -26.69 -25.40
CA ILE A 101 -3.82 -27.17 -25.50
C ILE A 101 -4.31 -27.09 -26.95
N LEU A 102 -4.06 -25.97 -27.64
CA LEU A 102 -4.46 -25.78 -29.03
C LEU A 102 -3.80 -26.83 -29.94
N ILE A 103 -2.49 -27.04 -29.81
CA ILE A 103 -1.74 -28.07 -30.54
C ILE A 103 -2.32 -29.45 -30.23
N MET A 104 -2.59 -29.76 -28.96
CA MET A 104 -3.18 -31.04 -28.57
C MET A 104 -4.55 -31.25 -29.20
N LEU A 105 -5.42 -30.24 -29.21
CA LEU A 105 -6.74 -30.30 -29.82
C LEU A 105 -6.66 -30.51 -31.34
N ILE A 106 -5.77 -29.79 -32.03
CA ILE A 106 -5.53 -29.96 -33.47
C ILE A 106 -5.03 -31.39 -33.75
N ARG A 107 -4.07 -31.90 -32.97
CA ARG A 107 -3.55 -33.28 -33.13
C ARG A 107 -4.65 -34.32 -32.88
N ARG A 108 -5.49 -34.15 -31.87
CA ARG A 108 -6.62 -35.06 -31.58
C ARG A 108 -7.65 -35.07 -32.71
N ARG A 109 -7.97 -33.91 -33.31
CA ARG A 109 -8.90 -33.83 -34.45
C ARG A 109 -8.35 -34.51 -35.71
N LYS A 110 -7.05 -34.37 -36.00
CA LYS A 110 -6.42 -35.03 -37.16
C LYS A 110 -6.39 -36.56 -37.02
N LYS A 111 -6.12 -37.10 -35.82
CA LYS A 111 -6.11 -38.56 -35.58
C LYS A 111 -7.49 -39.23 -35.76
N ARG A 112 -8.59 -38.50 -35.55
CA ARG A 112 -9.97 -39.01 -35.77
C ARG A 112 -10.44 -38.98 -37.23
N LYS A 113 -9.70 -38.36 -38.15
CA LYS A 113 -10.03 -38.31 -39.59
C LYS A 113 -9.27 -39.36 -40.42
N ILE A 114 -8.27 -40.02 -39.84
CA ILE A 114 -7.37 -40.97 -40.52
C ILE A 114 -7.64 -42.43 -40.06
N SER A 115 -8.54 -42.61 -39.09
CA SER A 115 -9.15 -43.90 -38.74
C SER A 115 -10.61 -43.87 -39.13
#